data_AF-A0A8J8TBK3-F1
#
_entry.id   AF-A0A8J8TBK3-F1
#
_cell.length_a   1.000
_cell.length_b   1.000
_cell.length_c   1.000
_cell.angle_alpha   90.00
_cell.angle_beta   90.00
_cell.angle_gamma   90.00
#
_symmetry.space_group_name_H-M   'P 1'
#
loop_
_entity.id
_entity.type
_entity.pdbx_description
1 polymer ?
#
loop_
_entity_poly.entity_id
_entity_poly.type
_entity_poly.pdbx_seq_one_letter_code
_entity_poly.pdbx_strand_id
1 'polypeptide(L)'
;MTANRWWVKMFARWQARIDASLQEINLGLRFISSGGIGSGALKYFGYSELVLPFLSVMLAVFLTYAFLTFEGGVKNQVARDRADMITNFAGPGSRIDDPLIGAAVFAALEGRPPDDEEFDAIEEAVDDRWREYRDGVEL
;
A
#
# COMPACT_ATOMS: atom_id res chain seq x y z
N MET A 1 4.91 -25.43 -11.80
CA MET A 1 3.97 -26.04 -12.76
C MET A 1 2.63 -25.30 -12.69
N THR A 2 2.27 -24.53 -13.71
CA THR A 2 0.96 -23.87 -13.80
C THR A 2 -0.04 -24.84 -14.42
N ALA A 3 -1.05 -25.26 -13.65
CA ALA A 3 -2.08 -26.17 -14.15
C ALA A 3 -2.98 -25.46 -15.18
N ASN A 4 -3.07 -26.00 -16.39
CA ASN A 4 -3.75 -25.36 -17.52
C ASN A 4 -5.27 -25.64 -17.58
N ARG A 5 -5.83 -26.31 -16.55
CA ARG A 5 -7.24 -26.71 -16.48
C ARG A 5 -8.14 -25.48 -16.27
N TRP A 6 -9.26 -25.41 -16.98
CA TRP A 6 -10.16 -24.24 -16.96
C TRP A 6 -10.69 -23.92 -15.55
N TRP A 7 -11.05 -24.94 -14.77
CA TRP A 7 -11.55 -24.78 -13.41
C TRP A 7 -10.46 -24.30 -12.44
N VAL A 8 -9.19 -24.68 -12.65
CA VAL A 8 -8.06 -24.19 -11.83
C VAL A 8 -7.85 -22.70 -12.09
N LYS A 9 -7.90 -22.26 -13.35
CA LYS A 9 -7.81 -20.83 -13.68
C LYS A 9 -8.98 -20.03 -13.13
N MET A 10 -10.18 -20.60 -13.14
CA MET A 10 -11.36 -19.97 -12.57
C MET A 10 -11.22 -19.82 -11.05
N PHE A 11 -10.83 -20.89 -10.35
CA PHE A 11 -10.61 -20.87 -8.91
C PHE A 11 -9.47 -19.91 -8.52
N ALA A 12 -8.36 -19.90 -9.26
CA ALA A 12 -7.26 -18.99 -9.04
C ALA A 12 -7.67 -17.51 -9.20
N ARG A 13 -8.51 -17.18 -10.19
CA ARG A 13 -9.06 -15.82 -10.36
C ARG A 13 -10.01 -15.43 -9.23
N TRP A 14 -10.84 -16.37 -8.77
CA TRP A 14 -11.73 -16.16 -7.64
C TRP A 14 -10.94 -15.94 -6.34
N GLN A 15 -9.95 -16.80 -6.08
CA GLN A 15 -9.06 -16.68 -4.93
C GLN A 15 -8.30 -15.35 -4.97
N ALA A 16 -7.74 -14.95 -6.11
CA ALA A 16 -7.05 -13.67 -6.24
C ALA A 16 -7.96 -12.46 -5.92
N ARG A 17 -9.27 -12.54 -6.24
CA ARG A 17 -10.23 -11.49 -5.86
C ARG A 17 -10.49 -11.45 -4.36
N ILE A 18 -10.53 -12.61 -3.71
CA ILE A 18 -10.67 -12.71 -2.25
C ILE A 18 -9.41 -12.20 -1.58
N ASP A 19 -8.23 -12.62 -2.02
CA ASP A 19 -6.96 -12.15 -1.47
C ASP A 19 -6.82 -10.63 -1.61
N ALA A 20 -7.24 -10.07 -2.75
CA ALA A 20 -7.29 -8.63 -2.98
C ALA A 20 -8.31 -7.87 -2.10
N SER A 21 -9.31 -8.58 -1.55
CA SER A 21 -10.37 -8.02 -0.70
C SER A 21 -10.28 -8.48 0.76
N LEU A 22 -9.22 -9.22 1.11
CA LEU A 22 -9.12 -9.93 2.38
C LEU A 22 -8.99 -8.94 3.54
N GLN A 23 -8.32 -7.80 3.32
CA GLN A 23 -8.21 -6.75 4.34
C GLN A 23 -9.57 -6.16 4.69
N GLU A 24 -10.43 -5.88 3.70
CA GLU A 24 -11.77 -5.35 3.92
C GLU A 24 -12.70 -6.37 4.57
N ILE A 25 -12.62 -7.63 4.16
CA ILE A 25 -13.36 -8.74 4.79
C ILE A 25 -12.96 -8.87 6.27
N ASN A 26 -11.65 -8.88 6.55
CA ASN A 26 -11.14 -8.94 7.91
C ASN A 26 -11.55 -7.72 8.74
N LEU A 27 -11.60 -6.53 8.15
CA LEU A 27 -12.08 -5.33 8.83
C LEU A 27 -13.55 -5.46 9.21
N GLY A 28 -14.41 -5.96 8.30
CA GLY A 28 -15.81 -6.23 8.58
C GLY A 28 -16.00 -7.25 9.72
N LEU A 29 -15.22 -8.34 9.70
CA LEU A 29 -15.24 -9.35 10.78
C LEU A 29 -14.81 -8.75 12.13
N ARG A 30 -13.76 -7.94 12.15
CA ARG A 30 -13.33 -7.22 13.36
C ARG A 30 -14.42 -6.28 13.87
N PHE A 31 -15.12 -5.60 12.98
CA PHE A 31 -16.22 -4.71 13.34
C PHE A 31 -17.33 -5.45 14.10
N ILE A 32 -17.72 -6.62 13.60
CA ILE A 32 -18.70 -7.50 14.24
C ILE A 32 -18.20 -7.96 15.61
N SER A 33 -16.95 -8.44 15.69
CA SER A 33 -16.36 -8.87 16.96
C SER A 33 -16.29 -7.75 18.00
N SER A 34 -15.85 -6.55 17.59
CA SER A 34 -15.80 -5.37 18.47
C SER A 34 -17.18 -4.96 18.95
N GLY A 35 -18.20 -5.02 18.09
CA GLY A 35 -19.59 -4.76 18.47
C GLY A 35 -20.10 -5.78 19.50
N GLY A 36 -19.77 -7.06 19.31
CA GLY A 36 -20.08 -8.12 20.26
C GLY A 36 -19.43 -7.91 21.63
N ILE A 37 -18.14 -7.58 21.67
CA ILE A 37 -17.41 -7.33 22.92
C ILE A 37 -17.95 -6.08 23.62
N GLY A 38 -18.11 -4.97 22.89
CA GLY A 38 -18.59 -3.71 23.45
C GLY A 38 -20.03 -3.81 23.99
N SER A 39 -20.93 -4.46 23.25
CA SER A 39 -22.29 -4.71 23.72
C SER A 39 -22.33 -5.65 24.93
N GLY A 40 -21.46 -6.67 24.97
CA GLY A 40 -21.30 -7.55 26.13
C GLY A 40 -20.81 -6.79 27.37
N ALA A 41 -19.83 -5.90 27.21
CA ALA A 41 -19.32 -5.05 28.28
C ALA A 41 -20.40 -4.11 28.83
N LEU A 42 -21.17 -3.44 27.96
CA LEU A 42 -22.27 -2.56 28.38
C LEU A 42 -23.31 -3.31 29.22
N LYS A 43 -23.68 -4.53 28.81
CA LYS A 43 -24.57 -5.38 29.60
C LYS A 43 -23.96 -5.78 30.95
N TYR A 44 -22.67 -6.14 30.96
CA TYR A 44 -21.97 -6.54 32.18
C TYR A 44 -21.92 -5.41 33.22
N PHE A 45 -21.71 -4.17 32.78
CA PHE A 45 -21.70 -2.99 33.64
C PHE A 45 -23.10 -2.43 33.98
N GLY A 46 -24.17 -3.09 33.53
CA GLY A 46 -25.55 -2.70 33.84
C GLY A 46 -26.14 -1.61 32.93
N TYR A 47 -25.44 -1.19 31.88
CA TYR A 47 -25.89 -0.19 30.91
C TYR A 47 -26.59 -0.82 29.70
N SER A 48 -27.53 -1.74 29.94
CA SER A 48 -28.18 -2.49 28.85
C SER A 48 -28.99 -1.59 27.89
N GLU A 49 -29.48 -0.45 28.37
CA GLU A 49 -30.15 0.56 27.55
C GLU A 49 -29.23 1.22 26.51
N LEU A 50 -27.92 1.27 26.76
CA LEU A 50 -26.95 1.86 25.84
C LEU A 50 -26.48 0.91 24.74
N VAL A 51 -26.82 -0.39 24.83
CA VAL A 51 -26.42 -1.38 23.84
C VAL A 51 -26.94 -1.03 22.45
N LEU A 52 -28.22 -0.67 22.35
CA LEU A 52 -28.84 -0.36 21.07
C LEU A 52 -28.29 0.94 20.46
N PRO A 53 -28.20 2.07 21.21
CA PRO A 53 -27.49 3.26 20.76
C PRO A 53 -26.05 3.00 20.31
N PHE A 54 -25.28 2.21 21.08
CA PHE A 54 -23.91 1.86 20.75
C PHE A 54 -23.81 1.11 19.41
N LEU A 55 -24.64 0.08 19.22
CA LEU A 55 -24.68 -0.68 17.97
C LEU A 55 -25.14 0.17 16.78
N SER A 56 -26.08 1.10 16.99
CA SER A 56 -26.52 2.04 15.95
C SER A 56 -25.40 2.99 15.52
N VAL A 57 -24.64 3.54 16.47
CA VAL A 57 -23.48 4.40 16.16
C VAL A 57 -22.41 3.60 15.42
N MET A 58 -22.12 2.39 15.88
CA MET A 58 -21.19 1.49 15.17
C MET A 58 -21.66 1.25 13.72
N LEU A 59 -22.92 0.86 13.52
CA LEU A 59 -23.44 0.62 12.18
C LEU A 59 -23.31 1.87 11.28
N ALA A 60 -23.63 3.06 11.80
CA ALA A 60 -23.49 4.30 11.06
C ALA A 60 -22.03 4.55 10.65
N VAL A 61 -21.06 4.40 11.58
CA VAL A 61 -19.63 4.54 11.29
C VAL A 61 -19.18 3.55 10.22
N PHE A 62 -19.62 2.29 10.30
CA PHE A 62 -19.28 1.27 9.30
C PHE A 62 -19.84 1.61 7.92
N LEU A 63 -21.10 2.04 7.83
CA LEU A 63 -21.72 2.45 6.56
C LEU A 63 -21.02 3.67 5.97
N THR A 64 -20.69 4.67 6.79
CA THR A 64 -19.92 5.84 6.35
C THR A 64 -18.54 5.43 5.83
N TYR A 65 -17.83 4.58 6.57
CA TYR A 65 -16.53 4.06 6.13
C TYR A 65 -16.64 3.31 4.79
N ALA A 66 -17.63 2.41 4.66
CA ALA A 66 -17.84 1.65 3.44
C ALA A 66 -18.15 2.57 2.25
N PHE A 67 -19.03 3.55 2.44
CA PHE A 67 -19.34 4.54 1.40
C PHE A 67 -18.09 5.32 0.98
N LEU A 68 -17.33 5.88 1.92
CA LEU A 68 -16.10 6.62 1.60
C LEU A 68 -15.05 5.74 0.90
N THR A 69 -14.92 4.49 1.33
CA THR A 69 -13.93 3.55 0.77
C THR A 69 -14.28 3.12 -0.65
N PHE A 70 -15.54 2.77 -0.90
CA PHE A 70 -15.98 2.20 -2.19
C PHE A 70 -16.46 3.27 -3.18
N GLU A 71 -17.31 4.20 -2.74
CA GLU A 71 -17.91 5.25 -3.60
C GLU A 71 -17.11 6.56 -3.53
N GLY A 72 -16.58 6.90 -2.35
CA GLY A 72 -15.82 8.13 -2.11
C GLY A 72 -14.40 8.13 -2.70
N GLY A 73 -14.00 7.07 -3.40
CA GLY A 73 -12.71 7.01 -4.09
C GLY A 73 -11.48 6.93 -3.18
N VAL A 74 -11.66 6.86 -1.85
CA VAL A 74 -10.54 6.77 -0.90
C VAL A 74 -9.64 5.57 -1.22
N LYS A 75 -10.22 4.43 -1.61
CA LYS A 75 -9.41 3.26 -2.01
C LYS A 75 -8.56 3.52 -3.25
N ASN A 76 -9.09 4.25 -4.24
CA ASN A 76 -8.34 4.61 -5.43
C ASN A 76 -7.24 5.62 -5.11
N GLN A 77 -7.51 6.59 -4.23
CA GLN A 77 -6.51 7.54 -3.77
C GLN A 77 -5.41 6.85 -2.97
N VAL A 78 -5.76 6.01 -1.99
CA VAL A 78 -4.78 5.21 -1.23
C VAL A 78 -3.94 4.30 -2.13
N ALA A 79 -4.52 3.76 -3.20
CA ALA A 79 -3.77 2.96 -4.17
C ALA A 79 -2.79 3.82 -5.00
N ARG A 80 -3.18 5.04 -5.38
CA ARG A 80 -2.29 6.02 -6.03
C ARG A 80 -1.19 6.47 -5.08
N ASP A 81 -1.55 6.91 -3.89
CA ASP A 81 -0.60 7.36 -2.87
C ASP A 81 0.38 6.22 -2.51
N ARG A 82 -0.06 4.95 -2.47
CA ARG A 82 0.85 3.82 -2.30
C ARG A 82 1.81 3.66 -3.48
N ALA A 83 1.34 3.81 -4.71
CA ALA A 83 2.22 3.76 -5.86
C ALA A 83 3.24 4.90 -5.80
N ASP A 84 2.78 6.11 -5.48
CA ASP A 84 3.60 7.32 -5.38
C ASP A 84 4.60 7.23 -4.22
N MET A 85 4.21 6.70 -3.06
CA MET A 85 5.09 6.44 -1.91
C MET A 85 6.06 5.27 -2.12
N ILE A 86 5.72 4.28 -2.96
CA ILE A 86 6.67 3.22 -3.36
C ILE A 86 7.73 3.81 -4.30
N THR A 87 7.38 4.84 -5.07
CA THR A 87 8.30 5.69 -5.83
C THR A 87 8.86 6.87 -5.03
N ASN A 88 8.92 6.80 -3.70
CA ASN A 88 9.77 7.73 -2.95
C ASN A 88 11.23 7.29 -3.17
N PHE A 89 11.80 7.72 -4.30
CA PHE A 89 13.04 7.27 -4.94
C PHE A 89 14.32 7.42 -4.09
N ALA A 90 14.23 7.83 -2.83
CA ALA A 90 15.37 8.10 -1.97
C ALA A 90 15.60 7.04 -0.88
N GLY A 91 15.48 5.76 -1.23
CA GLY A 91 15.94 4.68 -0.34
C GLY A 91 17.48 4.64 -0.25
N PRO A 92 18.08 4.01 0.77
CA PRO A 92 19.52 3.75 0.77
C PRO A 92 19.97 2.86 -0.40
N GLY A 93 19.06 2.02 -0.91
CA GLY A 93 19.32 1.14 -2.05
C GLY A 93 19.46 1.88 -3.38
N SER A 94 18.72 2.96 -3.61
CA SER A 94 18.82 3.75 -4.86
C SER A 94 20.15 4.48 -4.96
N ARG A 95 20.72 4.93 -3.83
CA ARG A 95 22.08 5.50 -3.78
C ARG A 95 23.17 4.51 -4.21
N ILE A 96 22.90 3.21 -4.19
CA ILE A 96 23.85 2.16 -4.61
C ILE A 96 23.52 1.63 -6.00
N ASP A 97 22.23 1.45 -6.33
CA ASP A 97 21.79 0.89 -7.61
C ASP A 97 21.84 1.91 -8.74
N ASP A 98 21.45 3.17 -8.48
CA ASP A 98 21.34 4.19 -9.52
C ASP A 98 22.69 4.58 -10.14
N PRO A 99 23.82 4.67 -9.40
CA PRO A 99 25.15 4.87 -10.00
C PRO A 99 25.58 3.68 -10.87
N LEU A 100 25.24 2.45 -10.46
CA LEU A 100 25.54 1.23 -11.24
C LEU A 100 24.71 1.16 -12.52
N ILE A 101 23.42 1.53 -12.45
CA ILE A 101 22.54 1.68 -13.62
C ILE A 101 23.07 2.78 -14.53
N GLY A 102 23.46 3.93 -13.99
CA GLY A 102 24.07 5.04 -14.74
C GLY A 102 25.33 4.61 -15.48
N ALA A 103 26.23 3.90 -14.80
CA ALA A 103 27.43 3.33 -15.43
C ALA A 103 27.12 2.30 -16.51
N ALA A 104 26.10 1.45 -16.30
CA ALA A 104 25.67 0.48 -17.31
C ALA A 104 25.07 1.16 -18.55
N VAL A 105 24.29 2.24 -18.37
CA VAL A 105 23.74 3.04 -19.46
C VAL A 105 24.85 3.77 -20.21
N PHE A 106 25.80 4.37 -19.49
CA PHE A 106 26.99 4.99 -20.09
C PHE A 106 27.74 3.98 -20.95
N ALA A 107 28.01 2.78 -20.40
CA ALA A 107 28.74 1.75 -21.13
C ALA A 107 27.98 1.23 -22.36
N ALA A 108 26.65 1.19 -22.32
CA ALA A 108 25.83 0.83 -23.46
C ALA A 108 25.86 1.89 -24.58
N LEU A 109 26.01 3.18 -24.23
CA LEU A 109 26.03 4.30 -25.17
C LEU A 109 27.42 4.52 -25.78
N GLU A 110 28.45 4.52 -24.94
CA GLU A 110 29.83 4.83 -25.33
C GLU A 110 30.63 3.58 -25.77
N GLY A 111 30.06 2.38 -25.55
CA GLY A 111 30.70 1.11 -25.92
C GLY A 111 31.94 0.77 -25.08
N ARG A 112 32.16 1.47 -23.97
CA ARG A 112 33.25 1.27 -23.01
C ARG A 112 32.77 1.57 -21.59
N PRO A 113 33.36 0.97 -20.55
CA PRO A 113 33.05 1.40 -19.18
C PRO A 113 33.45 2.88 -18.95
N PRO A 114 32.77 3.58 -18.02
CA PRO A 114 33.23 4.88 -17.56
C PRO A 114 34.60 4.73 -16.88
N ASP A 115 35.43 5.76 -16.98
CA ASP A 115 36.61 5.88 -16.13
C ASP A 115 36.24 6.43 -14.74
N ASP A 116 37.23 6.58 -13.86
CA ASP A 116 37.00 6.99 -12.47
C ASP A 116 36.36 8.39 -12.38
N GLU A 117 36.79 9.35 -13.20
CA GLU A 117 36.21 10.71 -13.20
C GLU A 117 34.77 10.71 -13.73
N GLU A 118 34.49 9.92 -14.76
CA GLU A 118 33.14 9.78 -15.32
C GLU A 118 32.19 9.06 -14.36
N PHE A 119 32.68 8.06 -13.63
CA PHE A 119 31.90 7.37 -12.61
C PHE A 119 31.59 8.29 -11.43
N ASP A 120 32.57 9.06 -10.95
CA ASP A 120 32.38 10.05 -9.89
C ASP A 120 31.33 11.10 -10.29
N ALA A 121 31.34 11.55 -11.56
CA ALA A 121 30.33 12.49 -12.07
C ALA A 121 28.92 11.90 -12.11
N ILE A 122 28.79 10.60 -12.42
CA ILE A 122 27.51 9.88 -12.36
C ILE A 122 27.04 9.77 -10.91
N GLU A 123 27.94 9.43 -9.99
CA GLU A 123 27.62 9.32 -8.57
C GLU A 123 27.18 10.67 -7.98
N GLU A 124 27.88 11.76 -8.29
CA GLU A 124 27.51 13.11 -7.84
C GLU A 124 26.14 13.55 -8.36
N ALA A 125 25.85 13.30 -9.65
CA ALA A 125 24.56 13.62 -10.24
C ALA A 125 23.39 12.83 -9.60
N VAL A 126 23.63 11.56 -9.25
CA VAL A 126 22.66 10.74 -8.51
C VAL A 126 22.49 11.27 -7.08
N ASP A 127 23.59 11.60 -6.40
CA ASP A 127 23.58 12.09 -5.02
C ASP A 127 22.81 13.41 -4.88
N ASP A 128 22.99 14.32 -5.83
CA ASP A 128 22.29 15.61 -5.86
C ASP A 128 20.79 15.43 -6.03
N ARG A 129 20.36 14.57 -6.95
CA ARG A 129 18.93 14.24 -7.13
C ARG A 129 18.38 13.48 -5.93
N TRP A 130 19.16 12.57 -5.37
CA TRP A 130 18.76 11.84 -4.17
C TRP A 130 18.53 12.80 -3.00
N ARG A 131 19.40 13.80 -2.79
CA ARG A 131 19.23 14.82 -1.75
C ARG A 131 18.01 15.70 -2.00
N GLU A 132 17.75 16.08 -3.24
CA GLU A 132 16.57 16.89 -3.62
C GLU A 132 15.26 16.18 -3.30
N TYR A 133 15.18 14.87 -3.55
CA TYR A 133 13.94 14.10 -3.36
C TYR A 133 13.89 13.30 -2.05
N ARG A 134 14.95 13.34 -1.23
CA ARG A 134 15.05 12.60 0.04
C ARG A 134 13.95 12.97 1.03
N ASP A 135 13.61 14.24 1.12
CA ASP A 135 12.64 14.74 2.10
C ASP A 135 11.18 14.57 1.61
N GLY A 136 10.99 13.96 0.44
CA GLY A 136 9.70 13.66 -0.17
C GLY A 136 9.18 14.79 -1.07
N VAL A 137 8.08 14.52 -1.79
CA VAL A 137 7.34 15.53 -2.55
C VAL A 137 6.52 16.33 -1.54
N GLU A 138 6.74 17.65 -1.44
CA GLU A 138 5.82 18.54 -0.72
C GLU A 138 4.45 18.47 -1.42
N LEU A 139 3.45 17.91 -0.72
CA LEU A 139 2.05 17.83 -1.17
C LEU A 139 1.28 19.11 -0.84
#